data_AF-A0A2T7P9D6-F1
#
_entry.id   AF-A0A2T7P9D6-F1
#
_cell.length_a   1.000
_cell.length_b   1.000
_cell.length_c   1.000
_cell.angle_alpha   90.00
_cell.angle_beta   90.00
_cell.angle_gamma   90.00
#
_symmetry.space_group_name_H-M   'P 1'
#
loop_
_entity.id
_entity.type
_entity.pdbx_description
1 polymer ?
#
loop_
_entity_poly.entity_id
_entity_poly.type
_entity_poly.pdbx_seq_one_letter_code
_entity_poly.pdbx_strand_id
1 'polypeptide(L)'
;MMALYWKHNNWNDHPIARQLEQLSHGGSWRDVASAINVEFRRIDKFTSGLPGRRLYVTDSWILKTTTYHVYIAHQNDIQLLLDNTEEHPLSYENSTAAQFLNITVKRAEPHLQNFQIRLNSLEYSDLRSKLQAQIENTRNIMIRQSLSDQFLDAFTATVQFNPTFMLPPHVELETCIGCMQALSNVKLQKHCDDMGGGNENLAAAVNLQCVQCFCRPMWCLQCMGKWFASRQDQQRPDTWLGGKAPCPTLISDLI
;
A
#
# COMPACT_ATOMS: atom_id res chain seq x y z
N MET A 1 10.01 -5.17 44.69
CA MET A 1 10.42 -3.93 45.39
C MET A 1 10.17 -2.67 44.56
N MET A 2 10.45 -2.64 43.24
CA MET A 2 10.17 -1.47 42.37
C MET A 2 8.69 -1.07 42.23
N ALA A 3 7.76 -2.02 42.11
CA ALA A 3 6.33 -1.69 41.94
C ALA A 3 5.71 -0.99 43.16
N LEU A 4 6.21 -1.27 44.38
CA LEU A 4 5.75 -0.61 45.60
C LEU A 4 6.26 0.83 45.69
N TYR A 5 7.49 1.09 45.23
CA TYR A 5 8.06 2.43 45.12
C TYR A 5 7.25 3.32 44.16
N TRP A 6 6.90 2.79 42.97
CA TRP A 6 6.04 3.51 42.02
C TRP A 6 4.64 3.74 42.59
N LYS A 7 4.04 2.73 43.22
CA LYS A 7 2.71 2.88 43.84
C LYS A 7 2.69 3.96 44.91
N HIS A 8 3.75 4.11 45.70
CA HIS A 8 3.85 5.12 46.75
C HIS A 8 3.86 6.56 46.18
N ASN A 9 4.41 6.77 44.98
CA ASN A 9 4.37 8.06 44.29
C ASN A 9 3.32 8.12 43.18
N ASN A 10 2.16 7.49 43.36
CA ASN A 10 1.05 7.51 42.40
C ASN A 10 1.45 7.16 40.94
N TRP A 11 2.46 6.32 40.77
CA TRP A 11 3.07 5.89 39.51
C TRP A 11 3.83 6.98 38.73
N ASN A 12 4.05 8.16 39.31
CA ASN A 12 4.77 9.26 38.65
C ASN A 12 6.23 8.91 38.32
N ASP A 13 6.86 8.07 39.15
CA ASP A 13 8.24 7.60 38.91
C ASP A 13 8.34 6.42 37.93
N HIS A 14 7.22 5.98 37.37
CA HIS A 14 7.24 4.94 36.35
C HIS A 14 7.89 5.49 35.06
N PRO A 15 8.78 4.75 34.38
CA PRO A 15 9.47 5.23 33.18
C PRO A 15 8.52 5.74 32.08
N ILE A 16 7.40 5.03 31.87
CA ILE A 16 6.37 5.44 30.90
C ILE A 16 5.64 6.72 31.35
N ALA A 17 5.38 6.89 32.66
CA ALA A 17 4.72 8.09 33.16
C ALA A 17 5.60 9.32 32.95
N ARG A 18 6.91 9.21 33.22
CA ARG A 18 7.89 10.27 32.94
C ARG A 18 7.99 10.61 31.45
N GLN A 19 7.94 9.60 30.58
CA GLN A 19 7.93 9.83 29.13
C GLN A 19 6.66 10.57 28.68
N LEU A 20 5.50 10.22 29.23
CA LEU A 20 4.23 10.88 28.93
C LEU A 20 4.16 12.31 29.49
N GLU A 21 4.79 12.55 30.64
CA GLU A 21 4.93 13.89 31.23
C GLU A 21 5.78 14.81 30.35
N GLN A 22 6.83 14.29 29.71
CA GLN A 22 7.61 15.07 28.75
C GLN A 22 6.79 15.48 27.52
N LEU A 23 5.81 14.65 27.14
CA LEU A 23 4.90 14.90 26.01
C LEU A 23 3.71 15.80 26.38
N SER A 24 3.43 16.03 27.67
CA SER A 24 2.29 16.84 28.11
C SER A 24 2.55 18.34 28.05
N HIS A 25 3.75 18.78 27.61
CA HIS A 25 4.20 20.17 27.58
C HIS A 25 3.86 20.97 28.86
N GLY A 26 4.02 20.33 30.04
CA GLY A 26 3.73 20.92 31.34
C GLY A 26 2.38 20.55 31.96
N GLY A 27 1.58 19.71 31.30
CA GLY A 27 0.36 19.10 31.84
C GLY A 27 0.59 17.82 32.65
N SER A 28 -0.49 17.17 33.10
CA SER A 28 -0.39 15.86 33.75
C SER A 28 -0.19 14.75 32.74
N TRP A 29 0.72 13.81 33.01
CA TRP A 29 0.92 12.62 32.16
C TRP A 29 -0.36 11.78 32.01
N ARG A 30 -1.30 11.90 32.95
CA ARG A 30 -2.58 11.19 32.95
C ARG A 30 -3.51 11.68 31.85
N ASP A 31 -3.44 12.96 31.51
CA ASP A 31 -4.27 13.55 30.45
C ASP A 31 -3.83 13.00 29.08
N VAL A 32 -2.52 12.95 28.85
CA VAL A 32 -1.90 12.31 27.68
C VAL A 32 -2.25 10.82 27.63
N ALA A 33 -2.12 10.11 28.75
CA ALA A 33 -2.48 8.69 28.82
C ALA A 33 -3.97 8.44 28.50
N SER A 34 -4.85 9.33 28.97
CA SER A 34 -6.29 9.27 28.70
C SER A 34 -6.59 9.49 27.22
N ALA A 35 -5.98 10.51 26.61
CA ALA A 35 -6.11 10.79 25.17
C ALA A 35 -5.67 9.58 24.32
N ILE A 36 -4.48 9.04 24.61
CA ILE A 36 -3.96 7.84 23.94
C ILE A 36 -4.93 6.66 24.12
N ASN A 37 -5.45 6.43 25.33
CA ASN A 37 -6.35 5.31 25.60
C ASN A 37 -7.71 5.44 24.87
N VAL A 38 -8.23 6.66 24.74
CA VAL A 38 -9.46 6.92 23.96
C VAL A 38 -9.23 6.61 22.49
N GLU A 39 -8.13 7.10 21.90
CA GLU A 39 -7.79 6.83 20.49
C GLU A 39 -7.47 5.34 20.26
N PHE A 40 -6.74 4.70 21.17
CA PHE A 40 -6.35 3.29 21.05
C PHE A 40 -7.55 2.33 21.04
N ARG A 41 -8.67 2.70 21.68
CA ARG A 41 -9.90 1.89 21.68
C ARG A 41 -10.65 1.93 20.35
N ARG A 42 -10.35 2.89 19.46
CA ARG A 42 -10.98 2.96 18.15
C ARG A 42 -10.55 1.79 17.26
N ILE A 43 -11.43 1.44 16.32
CA ILE A 43 -11.23 0.29 15.42
C ILE A 43 -10.25 0.65 14.30
N ASP A 44 -10.15 1.92 13.96
CA ASP A 44 -9.43 2.46 12.81
C ASP A 44 -7.93 2.70 13.06
N LYS A 45 -7.36 2.07 14.09
CA LYS A 45 -5.91 2.09 14.33
C LYS A 45 -5.18 1.17 13.36
N PHE A 46 -4.07 1.64 12.81
CA PHE A 46 -3.16 0.79 12.07
C PHE A 46 -2.33 -0.04 13.04
N THR A 47 -2.19 -1.35 12.77
CA THR A 47 -1.41 -2.27 13.61
C THR A 47 -0.52 -3.14 12.74
N SER A 48 0.77 -3.18 13.02
CA SER A 48 1.72 -4.06 12.33
C SER A 48 2.74 -4.66 13.30
N GLY A 49 3.31 -5.82 12.94
CA GLY A 49 4.37 -6.50 13.68
C GLY A 49 3.92 -7.68 14.55
N LEU A 50 4.91 -8.41 15.06
CA LEU A 50 4.71 -9.64 15.84
C LEU A 50 4.06 -9.37 17.20
N PRO A 51 3.30 -10.33 17.75
CA PRO A 51 2.80 -10.24 19.13
C PRO A 51 3.99 -10.10 20.11
N GLY A 52 4.13 -8.90 20.70
CA GLY A 52 5.24 -8.52 21.58
C GLY A 52 6.15 -7.40 21.04
N ARG A 53 6.11 -7.14 19.72
CA ARG A 53 6.79 -6.03 19.06
C ARG A 53 5.86 -5.39 18.04
N ARG A 54 4.90 -4.61 18.53
CA ARG A 54 3.83 -4.05 17.70
C ARG A 54 4.01 -2.56 17.50
N LEU A 55 3.70 -2.13 16.29
CA LEU A 55 3.47 -0.74 15.95
C LEU A 55 1.96 -0.50 15.98
N TYR A 56 1.55 0.56 16.65
CA TYR A 56 0.20 1.09 16.58
C TYR A 56 0.27 2.54 16.12
N VAL A 57 -0.46 2.87 15.07
CA VAL A 57 -0.62 4.25 14.61
C VAL A 57 -2.09 4.62 14.70
N THR A 58 -2.35 5.66 15.46
CA THR A 58 -3.67 6.29 15.66
C THR A 58 -3.66 7.65 14.98
N ASP A 59 -4.79 8.35 14.99
CA ASP A 59 -4.91 9.66 14.33
C ASP A 59 -3.83 10.64 14.80
N SER A 60 -3.54 10.69 16.11
CA SER A 60 -2.58 11.66 16.68
C SER A 60 -1.29 11.02 17.18
N TRP A 61 -1.26 9.71 17.44
CA TRP A 61 -0.12 9.05 18.12
C TRP A 61 0.50 7.90 17.34
N ILE A 62 1.82 7.78 17.47
CA ILE A 62 2.61 6.62 17.08
C ILE A 62 3.12 5.92 18.34
N LEU A 63 2.78 4.64 18.47
CA LEU A 63 3.16 3.80 19.59
C LEU A 63 3.94 2.60 19.06
N LYS A 64 5.18 2.45 19.48
CA LYS A 64 5.99 1.26 19.18
C LYS A 64 6.29 0.52 20.47
N THR A 65 5.82 -0.71 20.57
CA THR A 65 6.18 -1.61 21.67
C THR A 65 7.34 -2.51 21.25
N THR A 66 8.26 -2.71 22.19
CA THR A 66 9.32 -3.71 22.10
C THR A 66 9.29 -4.55 23.36
N THR A 67 10.14 -5.57 23.44
CA THR A 67 10.22 -6.46 24.61
C THR A 67 10.48 -5.71 25.92
N TYR A 68 11.21 -4.59 25.87
CA TYR A 68 11.66 -3.87 27.07
C TYR A 68 11.29 -2.39 27.10
N HIS A 69 10.91 -1.81 25.96
CA HIS A 69 10.66 -0.37 25.83
C HIS A 69 9.36 -0.10 25.08
N VAL A 70 8.67 0.95 25.49
CA VAL A 70 7.53 1.52 24.77
C VAL A 70 7.95 2.90 24.29
N TYR A 71 7.86 3.14 22.99
CA TYR A 71 8.14 4.43 22.39
C TYR A 71 6.80 5.06 22.00
N ILE A 72 6.56 6.26 22.51
CA ILE A 72 5.36 7.05 22.25
C ILE A 72 5.81 8.35 21.61
N ALA A 73 5.20 8.73 20.50
CA ALA A 73 5.42 10.01 19.85
C ALA A 73 4.10 10.58 19.31
N HIS A 74 3.99 11.89 19.33
CA HIS A 74 2.86 12.62 18.77
C HIS A 74 3.13 12.95 17.30
N GLN A 75 2.14 12.79 16.42
CA GLN A 75 2.33 12.89 14.97
C GLN A 75 2.72 14.29 14.49
N ASN A 76 2.37 15.35 15.22
CA ASN A 76 2.73 16.72 14.85
C ASN A 76 4.19 17.07 15.16
N ASP A 77 4.81 16.32 16.08
CA ASP A 77 6.13 16.65 16.64
C ASP A 77 7.20 15.66 16.14
N ILE A 78 6.98 15.08 14.95
CA ILE A 78 7.87 14.10 14.35
C ILE A 78 8.21 14.41 12.89
N GLN A 79 9.38 13.92 12.49
CA GLN A 79 9.81 13.81 11.11
C GLN A 79 10.07 12.33 10.80
N LEU A 80 9.52 11.85 9.69
CA LEU A 80 9.62 10.45 9.28
C LEU A 80 10.59 10.34 8.10
N LEU A 81 11.67 9.60 8.30
CA LEU A 81 12.72 9.40 7.30
C LEU A 81 12.79 7.93 6.89
N LEU A 82 12.73 7.65 5.60
CA LEU A 82 12.99 6.31 5.08
C LEU A 82 14.50 6.09 4.97
N ASP A 83 15.05 5.20 5.81
CA ASP A 83 16.50 5.01 5.89
C ASP A 83 17.01 3.99 4.88
N ASN A 84 16.48 2.76 4.94
CA ASN A 84 16.99 1.58 4.25
C ASN A 84 15.87 0.57 3.97
N THR A 85 16.10 -0.30 2.99
CA THR A 85 15.29 -1.50 2.71
C THR A 85 16.10 -2.75 3.00
N GLU A 86 15.48 -3.74 3.65
CA GLU A 86 16.03 -5.10 3.79
C GLU A 86 15.19 -6.06 2.95
N GLU A 87 15.83 -6.83 2.07
CA GLU A 87 15.18 -7.85 1.27
C GLU A 87 15.46 -9.23 1.87
N HIS A 88 14.39 -9.99 2.13
CA HIS A 88 14.49 -11.38 2.57
C HIS A 88 13.92 -12.26 1.46
N PRO A 89 14.75 -13.10 0.79
CA PRO A 89 14.33 -13.89 -0.37
C PRO A 89 13.30 -14.98 -0.02
N LEU A 90 13.13 -15.30 1.27
CA LEU A 90 12.19 -16.29 1.76
C LEU A 90 11.50 -15.74 3.00
N SER A 91 10.24 -15.33 2.87
CA SER A 91 9.37 -15.14 4.03
C SER A 91 8.71 -16.49 4.35
N TYR A 92 8.65 -16.88 5.62
CA TYR A 92 8.10 -18.19 6.03
C TYR A 92 6.58 -18.30 5.79
N GLU A 93 5.90 -17.16 5.57
CA GLU A 93 4.43 -17.11 5.41
C GLU A 93 3.99 -17.04 3.94
N ASN A 94 4.73 -16.32 3.09
CA ASN A 94 4.44 -16.20 1.66
C ASN A 94 5.71 -16.55 0.88
N SER A 95 5.62 -17.48 -0.08
CA SER A 95 6.71 -17.90 -0.97
C SER A 95 7.21 -16.80 -1.93
N THR A 96 7.09 -15.54 -1.52
CA THR A 96 7.52 -14.33 -2.22
C THR A 96 8.60 -13.61 -1.40
N ALA A 97 9.53 -12.95 -2.09
CA ALA A 97 10.56 -12.14 -1.43
C ALA A 97 9.92 -11.00 -0.64
N ALA A 98 10.15 -10.94 0.67
CA ALA A 98 9.60 -9.90 1.55
C ALA A 98 10.60 -8.75 1.68
N GLN A 99 10.20 -7.55 1.24
CA GLN A 99 10.94 -6.33 1.49
C GLN A 99 10.43 -5.67 2.78
N PHE A 100 11.35 -5.39 3.71
CA PHE A 100 11.08 -4.63 4.91
C PHE A 100 11.68 -3.22 4.79
N LEU A 101 10.88 -2.22 5.15
CA LEU A 101 11.25 -0.82 5.21
C LEU A 101 11.67 -0.45 6.63
N ASN A 102 12.80 0.23 6.75
CA ASN A 102 13.25 0.82 8.00
C ASN A 102 13.01 2.34 7.95
N ILE A 103 12.08 2.82 8.77
CA ILE A 103 11.66 4.23 8.86
C ILE A 103 12.14 4.78 10.19
N THR A 104 13.00 5.79 10.21
CA THR A 104 13.38 6.50 11.43
C THR A 104 12.36 7.58 11.76
N VAL A 105 11.86 7.53 12.99
CA VAL A 105 11.05 8.58 13.59
C VAL A 105 11.97 9.51 14.35
N LYS A 106 12.25 10.68 13.77
CA LYS A 106 12.91 11.79 14.46
C LYS A 106 11.89 12.60 15.21
N ARG A 107 12.17 12.93 16.47
CA ARG A 107 11.30 13.76 17.30
C ARG A 107 11.78 15.20 17.28
N ALA A 108 10.87 16.15 17.41
CA ALA A 108 11.18 17.57 17.52
C ALA A 108 11.93 17.86 18.82
N GLU A 109 11.56 17.20 19.92
CA GLU A 109 12.19 17.38 21.23
C GLU A 109 13.51 16.60 21.31
N PRO A 110 14.67 17.28 21.48
CA PRO A 110 15.98 16.63 21.51
C PRO A 110 16.20 15.75 22.75
N HIS A 111 15.38 15.91 23.80
CA HIS A 111 15.45 15.10 25.01
C HIS A 111 14.85 13.69 24.84
N LEU A 112 14.02 13.50 23.82
CA LEU A 112 13.40 12.21 23.54
C LEU A 112 14.21 11.44 22.51
N GLN A 113 14.47 10.16 22.78
CA GLN A 113 15.21 9.33 21.85
C GLN A 113 14.39 9.03 20.58
N ASN A 114 15.04 9.23 19.44
CA ASN A 114 14.55 8.78 18.15
C ASN A 114 14.43 7.25 18.13
N PHE A 115 13.52 6.73 17.33
CA PHE A 115 13.33 5.29 17.21
C PHE A 115 13.02 4.89 15.78
N GLN A 116 13.44 3.68 15.43
CA GLN A 116 13.21 3.13 14.10
C GLN A 116 11.99 2.21 14.08
N ILE A 117 11.17 2.31 13.05
CA ILE A 117 10.06 1.42 12.75
C ILE A 117 10.50 0.50 11.62
N ARG A 118 10.26 -0.80 11.77
CA ARG A 118 10.42 -1.78 10.70
C ARG A 118 9.04 -2.24 10.25
N LEU A 119 8.75 -2.12 8.96
CA LEU A 119 7.46 -2.41 8.36
C LEU A 119 7.62 -3.29 7.13
N ASN A 120 6.67 -4.17 6.83
CA ASN A 120 6.63 -4.80 5.51
C ASN A 120 6.23 -3.75 4.45
N SER A 121 6.92 -3.76 3.31
CA SER A 121 6.60 -2.92 2.14
C SER A 121 5.13 -3.01 1.70
N LEU A 122 4.48 -4.16 1.87
CA LEU A 122 3.05 -4.36 1.56
C LEU A 122 2.11 -3.53 2.44
N GLU A 123 2.51 -3.23 3.68
CA GLU A 123 1.70 -2.46 4.64
C GLU A 123 2.00 -0.94 4.55
N TYR A 124 2.88 -0.52 3.64
CA TYR A 124 3.32 0.87 3.55
C TYR A 124 2.20 1.83 3.15
N SER A 125 1.33 1.43 2.22
CA SER A 125 0.16 2.24 1.81
C SER A 125 -0.78 2.50 2.99
N ASP A 126 -1.04 1.47 3.77
CA ASP A 126 -1.94 1.51 4.91
C ASP A 126 -1.36 2.39 6.02
N LEU A 127 -0.07 2.21 6.32
CA LEU A 127 0.65 3.09 7.25
C LEU A 127 0.59 4.54 6.77
N ARG A 128 0.90 4.80 5.49
CA ARG A 128 0.91 6.15 4.91
C ARG A 128 -0.47 6.81 4.97
N SER A 129 -1.55 6.05 4.80
CA SER A 129 -2.91 6.57 4.89
C SER A 129 -3.29 7.09 6.29
N LYS A 130 -2.60 6.59 7.33
CA LYS A 130 -2.85 6.93 8.74
C LYS A 130 -1.87 7.96 9.31
N LEU A 131 -0.84 8.32 8.55
CA LEU A 131 0.13 9.32 8.95
C LEU A 131 -0.30 10.70 8.47
N GLN A 132 -0.26 11.67 9.37
CA GLN A 132 -0.42 13.09 9.07
C GLN A 132 0.86 13.67 8.47
N ALA A 133 2.01 13.22 8.97
CA ALA A 133 3.32 13.63 8.48
C ALA A 133 3.74 12.83 7.24
N GLN A 134 4.29 13.52 6.23
CA GLN A 134 4.87 12.86 5.06
C GLN A 134 6.15 12.11 5.42
N ILE A 135 6.29 10.87 4.93
CA ILE A 135 7.55 10.12 4.99
C ILE A 135 8.49 10.67 3.91
N GLU A 136 9.63 11.21 4.32
CA GLU A 136 10.67 11.69 3.42
C GLU A 136 11.55 10.53 2.96
N ASN A 137 11.67 10.38 1.64
CA ASN A 137 12.53 9.41 1.01
C ASN A 137 13.79 10.09 0.43
N THR A 138 14.63 10.62 1.31
CA THR A 138 15.83 11.40 0.93
C THR A 138 16.83 10.59 0.09
N ARG A 139 16.77 9.26 0.16
CA ARG A 139 17.68 8.33 -0.54
C ARG A 139 17.07 7.72 -1.81
N ASN A 140 15.89 8.17 -2.24
CA ASN A 140 15.16 7.61 -3.40
C ASN A 140 15.07 6.08 -3.37
N ILE A 141 14.85 5.53 -2.19
CA ILE A 141 14.79 4.09 -1.98
C ILE A 141 13.54 3.56 -2.67
N MET A 142 13.72 2.57 -3.54
CA MET A 142 12.62 1.93 -4.25
C MET A 142 11.83 1.04 -3.29
N ILE A 143 10.65 1.52 -2.89
CA ILE A 143 9.68 0.73 -2.13
C ILE A 143 8.98 -0.19 -3.11
N ARG A 144 9.27 -1.49 -3.04
CA ARG A 144 8.54 -2.53 -3.75
C ARG A 144 7.18 -2.69 -3.07
N GLN A 145 6.22 -1.83 -3.45
CA GLN A 145 4.81 -2.13 -3.24
C GLN A 145 4.47 -3.45 -3.97
N SER A 146 3.30 -4.04 -3.72
CA SER A 146 2.95 -5.42 -4.13
C SER A 146 3.37 -5.73 -5.57
N LEU A 147 3.65 -6.99 -5.93
CA LEU A 147 3.93 -7.35 -7.34
C LEU A 147 2.88 -6.76 -8.30
N SER A 148 1.63 -6.63 -7.82
CA SER A 148 0.56 -5.92 -8.50
C SER A 148 0.83 -4.42 -8.70
N ASP A 149 1.38 -3.69 -7.72
CA ASP A 149 1.69 -2.26 -7.86
C ASP A 149 2.88 -2.02 -8.79
N GLN A 150 3.94 -2.84 -8.70
CA GLN A 150 5.06 -2.79 -9.67
C GLN A 150 4.57 -3.11 -11.09
N PHE A 151 3.67 -4.07 -11.22
CA PHE A 151 2.99 -4.35 -12.48
C PHE A 151 2.16 -3.15 -12.93
N LEU A 152 1.40 -2.49 -12.05
CA LEU A 152 0.59 -1.33 -12.40
C LEU A 152 1.42 -0.16 -12.91
N ASP A 153 2.59 0.07 -12.31
CA ASP A 153 3.53 1.10 -12.78
C ASP A 153 4.06 0.77 -14.18
N ALA A 154 4.51 -0.47 -14.38
CA ALA A 154 5.01 -0.93 -15.68
C ALA A 154 3.91 -0.96 -16.76
N PHE A 155 2.70 -1.39 -16.39
CA PHE A 155 1.51 -1.41 -17.24
C PHE A 155 1.11 0.01 -17.64
N THR A 156 1.08 0.95 -16.68
CA THR A 156 0.78 2.36 -16.93
C THR A 156 1.81 2.97 -17.87
N ALA A 157 3.10 2.72 -17.66
CA ALA A 157 4.17 3.17 -18.55
C ALA A 157 4.01 2.59 -19.96
N THR A 158 3.66 1.32 -20.08
CA THR A 158 3.43 0.66 -21.38
C THR A 158 2.25 1.29 -22.13
N VAL A 159 1.14 1.55 -21.42
CA VAL A 159 -0.07 2.13 -22.02
C VAL A 159 0.17 3.58 -22.50
N GLN A 160 1.11 4.33 -21.92
CA GLN A 160 1.44 5.68 -22.40
C GLN A 160 1.98 5.71 -23.83
N PHE A 161 2.57 4.61 -24.32
CA PHE A 161 3.04 4.50 -25.69
C PHE A 161 1.93 4.10 -26.68
N ASN A 162 0.73 3.78 -26.19
CA ASN A 162 -0.41 3.44 -27.04
C ASN A 162 -1.04 4.71 -27.66
N PRO A 163 -1.65 4.59 -28.85
CA PRO A 163 -2.35 5.71 -29.46
C PRO A 163 -3.51 6.19 -28.59
N THR A 164 -3.69 7.51 -28.49
CA THR A 164 -4.79 8.11 -27.75
C THR A 164 -6.07 8.07 -28.58
N PHE A 165 -7.17 7.56 -28.00
CA PHE A 165 -8.48 7.57 -28.64
C PHE A 165 -9.21 8.88 -28.32
N MET A 166 -9.54 9.66 -29.36
CA MET A 166 -10.34 10.88 -29.23
C MET A 166 -11.81 10.52 -29.11
N LEU A 167 -12.44 10.94 -28.01
CA LEU A 167 -13.88 10.76 -27.81
C LEU A 167 -14.68 11.69 -28.74
N PRO A 168 -15.78 11.20 -29.34
CA PRO A 168 -16.71 12.07 -30.04
C PRO A 168 -17.29 13.13 -29.08
N PRO A 169 -17.51 14.37 -29.55
CA PRO A 169 -17.87 15.52 -28.69
C PRO A 169 -19.23 15.40 -27.98
N HIS A 170 -20.04 14.40 -28.33
CA HIS A 170 -21.37 14.14 -27.79
C HIS A 170 -21.40 12.93 -26.83
N VAL A 171 -20.25 12.35 -26.50
CA VAL A 171 -20.15 11.22 -25.58
C VAL A 171 -19.56 11.71 -24.25
N GLU A 172 -20.38 11.72 -23.21
CA GLU A 172 -19.93 11.99 -21.84
C GLU A 172 -19.31 10.72 -21.22
N LEU A 173 -18.24 10.91 -20.47
CA LEU A 173 -17.56 9.82 -19.75
C LEU A 173 -18.20 9.60 -18.39
N GLU A 174 -18.51 8.34 -18.09
CA GLU A 174 -18.99 7.93 -16.77
C GLU A 174 -17.83 7.61 -15.81
N THR A 175 -18.14 7.59 -14.52
CA THR A 175 -17.23 7.09 -13.49
C THR A 175 -16.86 5.64 -13.73
N CYS A 176 -15.60 5.30 -13.46
CA CYS A 176 -15.06 3.95 -13.61
C CYS A 176 -15.87 2.95 -12.79
N ILE A 177 -16.31 1.86 -13.43
CA ILE A 177 -17.14 0.83 -12.78
C ILE A 177 -16.40 0.05 -11.68
N GLY A 178 -15.07 0.01 -11.73
CA GLY A 178 -14.25 -0.68 -10.72
C GLY A 178 -14.12 0.08 -9.39
N CYS A 179 -13.68 1.34 -9.42
CA CYS A 179 -13.45 2.13 -8.20
C CYS A 179 -14.59 3.09 -7.85
N MET A 180 -15.47 3.44 -8.80
CA MET A 180 -16.52 4.47 -8.67
C MET A 180 -16.03 5.85 -8.21
N GLN A 181 -14.72 6.12 -8.24
CA GLN A 181 -14.10 7.35 -7.77
C GLN A 181 -13.51 8.20 -8.90
N ALA A 182 -12.87 7.55 -9.89
CA ALA A 182 -12.24 8.22 -11.02
C ALA A 182 -13.11 8.15 -12.28
N LEU A 183 -12.94 9.08 -13.20
CA LEU A 183 -13.55 9.00 -14.54
C LEU A 183 -12.92 7.87 -15.36
N SER A 184 -13.72 7.26 -16.23
CA SER A 184 -13.25 6.25 -17.18
C SER A 184 -12.29 6.89 -18.18
N ASN A 185 -11.09 6.33 -18.33
CA ASN A 185 -10.03 6.91 -19.16
C ASN A 185 -9.26 5.86 -19.99
N VAL A 186 -9.76 4.63 -20.08
CA VAL A 186 -9.19 3.57 -20.92
C VAL A 186 -10.23 3.02 -21.87
N LYS A 187 -9.82 2.83 -23.13
CA LYS A 187 -10.59 2.14 -24.16
C LYS A 187 -9.83 0.88 -24.60
N LEU A 188 -10.55 -0.23 -24.63
CA LEU A 188 -10.03 -1.50 -25.17
C LEU A 188 -10.46 -1.61 -26.64
N GLN A 189 -9.50 -1.91 -27.52
CA GLN A 189 -9.73 -2.13 -28.94
C GLN A 189 -9.08 -3.45 -29.32
N LYS A 190 -9.90 -4.38 -29.84
CA LYS A 190 -9.39 -5.65 -30.35
C LYS A 190 -8.79 -5.43 -31.73
N HIS A 191 -7.52 -5.80 -31.90
CA HIS A 191 -6.85 -5.88 -33.19
C HIS A 191 -6.89 -7.33 -33.68
N CYS A 192 -7.38 -7.55 -34.91
CA CYS A 192 -7.61 -8.88 -35.47
C CYS A 192 -6.56 -9.28 -36.53
N ASP A 193 -5.44 -8.56 -36.64
CA ASP A 193 -4.51 -8.67 -37.77
C ASP A 193 -3.54 -9.87 -37.72
N ASP A 194 -3.81 -10.91 -36.92
CA ASP A 194 -2.89 -12.06 -36.75
C ASP A 194 -3.54 -13.41 -37.04
N MET A 195 -4.19 -13.52 -38.21
CA MET A 195 -4.67 -14.79 -38.79
C MET A 195 -4.17 -14.92 -40.24
N GLY A 196 -2.85 -14.90 -40.42
CA GLY A 196 -2.21 -15.01 -41.73
C GLY A 196 -0.89 -15.77 -41.69
N GLY A 197 -0.91 -17.08 -41.39
CA GLY A 197 0.28 -17.91 -41.53
C GLY A 197 0.17 -19.36 -41.05
N GLY A 198 -0.40 -20.23 -41.89
CA GLY A 198 -0.04 -21.66 -41.92
C GLY A 198 -0.97 -22.63 -41.19
N ASN A 199 -1.96 -23.17 -41.90
CA ASN A 199 -2.10 -24.60 -42.21
C ASN A 199 -3.55 -24.96 -42.55
N GLU A 200 -3.72 -25.45 -43.78
CA GLU A 200 -4.99 -25.74 -44.44
C GLU A 200 -5.66 -27.03 -43.95
N ASN A 201 -5.27 -27.60 -42.80
CA ASN A 201 -5.71 -28.93 -42.40
C ASN A 201 -5.97 -29.09 -40.89
N LEU A 202 -6.77 -28.21 -40.28
CA LEU A 202 -7.44 -28.54 -39.00
C LEU A 202 -8.79 -27.81 -38.85
N ALA A 203 -9.71 -28.08 -39.76
CA ALA A 203 -11.12 -27.81 -39.53
C ALA A 203 -11.65 -28.78 -38.46
N ALA A 204 -11.68 -28.38 -37.17
CA ALA A 204 -12.65 -28.84 -36.16
C ALA A 204 -12.31 -28.37 -34.71
N ALA A 205 -12.37 -27.06 -34.42
CA ALA A 205 -12.74 -26.57 -33.08
C ALA A 205 -12.89 -25.04 -33.09
N VAL A 206 -14.14 -24.60 -33.13
CA VAL A 206 -14.63 -23.22 -32.92
C VAL A 206 -14.32 -22.21 -34.04
N ASN A 207 -15.35 -21.96 -34.86
CA ASN A 207 -15.53 -20.70 -35.57
C ASN A 207 -15.37 -19.52 -34.59
N LEU A 208 -14.19 -18.91 -34.54
CA LEU A 208 -14.00 -17.59 -33.96
C LEU A 208 -13.42 -16.71 -35.05
N GLN A 209 -14.26 -16.36 -36.02
CA GLN A 209 -14.04 -15.17 -36.84
C GLN A 209 -13.70 -14.04 -35.84
N CYS A 210 -12.51 -13.45 -35.95
CA CYS A 210 -12.14 -12.37 -35.04
C CYS A 210 -13.10 -11.19 -35.30
N VAL A 211 -14.08 -11.00 -34.42
CA VAL A 211 -15.02 -9.88 -34.51
C VAL A 211 -14.44 -8.68 -33.78
N GLN A 212 -14.42 -7.53 -34.45
CA GLN A 212 -14.03 -6.27 -33.85
C GLN A 212 -15.05 -5.87 -32.78
N CYS A 213 -14.57 -5.50 -31.58
CA CYS A 213 -15.42 -5.05 -30.49
C CYS A 213 -15.57 -3.52 -30.51
N PHE A 214 -16.77 -3.04 -30.20
CA PHE A 214 -17.10 -1.61 -30.05
C PHE A 214 -17.32 -1.24 -28.58
N CYS A 215 -16.37 -1.63 -27.72
CA CYS A 215 -16.46 -1.39 -26.28
C CYS A 215 -16.43 0.11 -25.95
N ARG A 216 -17.33 0.55 -25.07
CA ARG A 216 -17.28 1.90 -24.50
C ARG A 216 -16.20 1.99 -23.41
N PRO A 217 -15.54 3.14 -23.22
CA PRO A 217 -14.67 3.37 -22.07
C PRO A 217 -15.49 3.37 -20.78
N MET A 218 -15.25 2.39 -19.90
CA MET A 218 -15.98 2.23 -18.62
C MET A 218 -15.05 2.04 -17.41
N TRP A 219 -13.73 2.03 -17.65
CA TRP A 219 -12.72 1.73 -16.64
C TRP A 219 -11.67 2.83 -16.60
N CYS A 220 -11.11 3.07 -15.41
CA CYS A 220 -9.88 3.83 -15.27
C CYS A 220 -8.66 2.90 -15.43
N LEU A 221 -7.51 3.50 -15.77
CA LEU A 221 -6.27 2.79 -16.04
C LEU A 221 -5.82 1.88 -14.89
N GLN A 222 -5.92 2.36 -13.66
CA GLN A 222 -5.53 1.59 -12.49
C GLN A 222 -6.43 0.37 -12.27
N CYS A 223 -7.75 0.54 -12.37
CA CYS A 223 -8.67 -0.59 -12.22
C CYS A 223 -8.52 -1.60 -13.37
N MET A 224 -8.23 -1.13 -14.59
CA MET A 224 -7.95 -2.01 -15.72
C MET A 224 -6.68 -2.83 -15.53
N GLY A 225 -5.59 -2.19 -15.09
CA GLY A 225 -4.34 -2.89 -14.79
C GLY A 225 -4.51 -3.92 -13.66
N LYS A 226 -5.29 -3.59 -12.62
CA LYS A 226 -5.60 -4.53 -11.52
C LYS A 226 -6.40 -5.74 -12.02
N TRP A 227 -7.40 -5.50 -12.87
CA TRP A 227 -8.16 -6.57 -13.51
C TRP A 227 -7.25 -7.48 -14.31
N PHE A 228 -6.41 -6.91 -15.18
CA PHE A 228 -5.50 -7.66 -16.02
C PHE A 228 -4.52 -8.51 -15.19
N ALA A 229 -3.90 -7.92 -14.16
CA ALA A 229 -2.98 -8.61 -13.25
C ALA A 229 -3.66 -9.79 -12.53
N SER A 230 -4.93 -9.65 -12.13
CA SER A 230 -5.68 -10.72 -11.46
C SER A 230 -5.92 -11.95 -12.35
N ARG A 231 -5.80 -11.80 -13.68
CA ARG A 231 -6.00 -12.86 -14.67
C ARG A 231 -4.69 -13.50 -15.12
N GLN A 232 -3.55 -13.01 -14.65
CA GLN A 232 -2.25 -13.56 -14.98
C GLN A 232 -1.84 -14.71 -14.05
N ASP A 233 -0.89 -15.52 -14.50
CA ASP A 233 -0.32 -16.61 -13.70
C ASP A 233 0.51 -16.04 -12.54
N GLN A 234 -0.02 -16.18 -11.33
CA GLN A 234 0.60 -15.67 -10.10
C GLN A 234 1.95 -16.36 -9.78
N GLN A 235 2.25 -17.51 -10.38
CA GLN A 235 3.53 -18.20 -10.21
C GLN A 235 4.62 -17.69 -11.16
N ARG A 236 4.27 -16.92 -12.20
CA ARG A 236 5.18 -16.39 -13.23
C ARG A 236 4.98 -14.87 -13.43
N PRO A 237 5.33 -14.03 -12.44
CA PRO A 237 5.19 -12.58 -12.54
C PRO A 237 6.04 -11.93 -13.65
N ASP A 238 7.09 -12.60 -14.09
CA ASP A 238 7.96 -12.17 -15.20
C ASP A 238 7.24 -12.10 -16.55
N THR A 239 6.15 -12.85 -16.73
CA THR A 239 5.43 -12.93 -18.01
C THR A 239 4.18 -12.06 -18.08
N TRP A 240 3.81 -11.37 -16.99
CA TRP A 240 2.52 -10.70 -16.88
C TRP A 240 2.26 -9.68 -18.00
N LEU A 241 3.22 -8.81 -18.31
CA LEU A 241 3.05 -7.78 -19.35
C LEU A 241 2.79 -8.35 -20.75
N GLY A 242 3.27 -9.57 -21.04
CA GLY A 242 3.05 -10.27 -22.31
C GLY A 242 1.94 -11.31 -22.25
N GLY A 243 1.25 -11.43 -21.12
CA GLY A 243 0.17 -12.38 -20.93
C GLY A 243 -1.14 -11.94 -21.59
N LYS A 244 -2.14 -12.82 -21.56
CA LYS A 244 -3.47 -12.58 -22.15
C LYS A 244 -4.52 -12.51 -21.05
N ALA A 245 -5.61 -11.79 -21.29
CA ALA A 245 -6.70 -11.69 -20.32
C ALA A 245 -8.07 -11.58 -21.02
N PRO A 246 -9.13 -12.14 -20.43
CA PRO A 246 -10.49 -11.91 -20.93
C PRO A 246 -10.89 -10.45 -20.83
N CYS A 247 -11.60 -9.97 -21.86
CA CYS A 247 -12.16 -8.62 -21.85
C CYS A 247 -13.13 -8.49 -20.66
N PRO A 248 -12.99 -7.46 -19.80
CA PRO A 248 -13.91 -7.26 -18.70
C PRO A 248 -15.31 -6.82 -19.17
N THR A 249 -15.45 -6.35 -20.41
CA THR A 249 -16.71 -5.80 -20.95
C THR A 249 -17.45 -6.76 -21.89
N LEU A 250 -16.80 -7.83 -22.35
CA LEU A 250 -17.38 -8.89 -23.20
C LEU A 250 -16.75 -10.22 -22.78
N ILE A 251 -17.51 -11.30 -22.66
CA ILE A 251 -16.97 -12.64 -22.34
C ILE A 251 -16.23 -13.21 -23.58
N SER A 252 -15.10 -12.61 -23.95
CA SER A 252 -14.19 -13.10 -24.99
C SER A 252 -12.77 -12.58 -24.74
N ASP A 253 -11.77 -13.40 -25.02
CA ASP A 253 -10.36 -13.14 -24.71
C ASP A 253 -9.77 -11.96 -25.50
N LEU A 254 -9.07 -11.05 -24.80
CA LEU A 254 -8.18 -10.06 -25.42
C LEU A 254 -6.82 -10.72 -25.59
N ILE A 255 -6.38 -10.77 -26.84
CA ILE A 255 -5.03 -11.13 -27.24
C ILE A 255 -4.13 -9.92 -27.04
#